data_AF-A6Q5B5-F1
#
_entry.id   AF-A6Q5B5-F1
#
_cell.length_a   1.000
_cell.length_b   1.000
_cell.length_c   1.000
_cell.angle_alpha   90.00
_cell.angle_beta   90.00
_cell.angle_gamma   90.00
#
_symmetry.space_group_name_H-M   'P 1'
#
loop_
_entity.id
_entity.type
_entity.pdbx_description
1 polymer ?
#
loop_
_entity_poly.entity_id
_entity_poly.type
_entity_poly.pdbx_seq_one_letter_code
_entity_poly.pdbx_strand_id
1 'polypeptide(L)'
;MKKIFLAVAAISYIFALDLPVAYDPFQKASVIIKHAQTKKIIPTKRKIAFSLQAILNDKAFINGRLIPIGGEIAGYKLIFIGKNYVVLKKGKRRKVVSFRKKDILKMERQ
;
A
#
# COMPACT_ATOMS: atom_id res chain seq x y z
N MET A 1 55.86 -22.89 20.10
CA MET A 1 54.52 -22.82 19.49
C MET A 1 53.56 -23.89 20.06
N LYS A 2 53.44 -24.01 21.40
CA LYS A 2 52.57 -25.02 22.05
C LYS A 2 51.56 -24.43 23.05
N LYS A 3 51.59 -23.12 23.29
CA LYS A 3 50.76 -22.46 24.31
C LYS A 3 49.42 -21.93 23.79
N ILE A 4 49.24 -21.86 22.47
CA ILE A 4 48.02 -21.29 21.85
C ILE A 4 46.95 -22.38 21.65
N PHE A 5 47.34 -23.63 21.41
CA PHE A 5 46.40 -24.74 21.22
C PHE A 5 45.62 -25.12 22.50
N LEU A 6 46.18 -24.86 23.67
CA LEU A 6 45.55 -25.20 24.95
C LEU A 6 44.40 -24.23 25.32
N ALA A 7 44.43 -23.00 24.80
CA ALA A 7 43.40 -22.00 25.06
C ALA A 7 42.10 -22.28 24.29
N VAL A 8 42.18 -22.88 23.10
CA VAL A 8 41.00 -23.15 22.25
C VAL A 8 40.14 -24.28 22.83
N ALA A 9 40.74 -25.30 23.44
CA ALA A 9 40.02 -26.42 24.04
C ALA A 9 39.26 -26.04 25.34
N ALA A 10 39.75 -25.04 26.08
CA ALA A 10 39.09 -24.57 27.30
C ALA A 10 37.81 -23.76 27.00
N ILE A 11 37.77 -23.03 25.89
CA ILE A 11 36.62 -22.18 25.51
C ILE A 11 35.43 -23.04 25.06
N SER A 12 35.65 -24.20 24.43
CA SER A 12 34.58 -25.11 24.03
C SER A 12 33.94 -25.88 25.18
N TYR A 13 34.65 -26.03 26.31
CA TYR A 13 34.12 -26.74 27.49
C TYR A 13 33.07 -25.93 28.26
N ILE A 14 33.14 -24.60 28.20
CA ILE A 14 32.20 -23.70 28.91
C ILE A 14 30.81 -23.76 28.25
N PHE A 15 30.73 -24.14 26.97
CA PHE A 15 29.46 -24.20 26.22
C PHE A 15 28.69 -25.52 26.36
N ALA A 16 29.15 -26.49 27.16
CA ALA A 16 28.64 -27.87 27.13
C ALA A 16 27.85 -28.34 28.38
N LEU A 17 27.43 -27.49 29.31
CA LEU A 17 26.67 -27.94 30.50
C LEU A 17 25.53 -27.01 30.95
N ASP A 18 24.68 -26.59 30.02
CA ASP A 18 23.30 -26.26 30.42
C ASP A 18 22.50 -27.57 30.42
N LEU A 19 22.49 -28.25 31.57
CA LEU A 19 21.60 -29.38 31.82
C LEU A 19 20.14 -28.96 31.59
N PRO A 20 19.28 -29.82 31.03
CA PRO A 20 17.85 -29.53 30.96
C PRO A 20 17.33 -29.25 32.38
N VAL A 21 16.72 -28.09 32.57
CA VAL A 21 16.15 -27.65 33.85
C VAL A 21 15.26 -28.78 34.37
N ALA A 22 15.59 -29.31 35.55
CA ALA A 22 14.77 -30.31 36.21
C ALA A 22 13.40 -29.71 36.48
N TYR A 23 12.41 -30.12 35.69
CA TYR A 23 11.04 -29.65 35.79
C TYR A 23 10.33 -30.42 36.89
N ASP A 24 9.78 -29.70 37.87
CA ASP A 24 8.87 -30.29 38.84
C ASP A 24 7.52 -30.56 38.15
N PRO A 25 7.08 -31.83 38.02
CA PRO A 25 5.85 -32.18 37.31
C PRO A 25 4.58 -31.63 37.97
N PHE A 26 4.66 -31.20 39.23
CA PHE A 26 3.52 -30.64 39.96
C PHE A 26 3.46 -29.10 39.93
N GLN A 27 4.46 -28.45 39.34
CA GLN A 27 4.48 -27.00 39.19
C GLN A 27 4.13 -26.60 37.76
N LYS A 28 3.24 -25.63 37.60
CA LYS A 28 2.81 -25.17 36.27
C LYS A 28 3.96 -24.44 35.57
N ALA A 29 4.34 -24.90 34.37
CA ALA A 29 5.34 -24.25 33.54
C ALA A 29 5.04 -22.76 33.30
N SER A 30 6.09 -21.92 33.34
CA SER A 30 5.98 -20.50 32.99
C SER A 30 5.68 -20.33 31.50
N VAL A 31 4.83 -19.37 31.16
CA VAL A 31 4.42 -19.13 29.77
C VAL A 31 5.59 -18.51 29.00
N ILE A 32 6.24 -19.32 28.15
CA ILE A 32 7.38 -18.88 27.32
C ILE A 32 6.93 -18.02 26.13
N ILE A 33 5.63 -18.09 25.78
CA ILE A 33 5.07 -17.43 24.61
C ILE A 33 4.89 -15.94 24.90
N LYS A 34 5.84 -15.12 24.44
CA LYS A 34 5.65 -13.67 24.34
C LYS A 34 4.65 -13.40 23.23
N HIS A 35 3.42 -13.04 23.56
CA HIS A 35 2.45 -12.60 22.56
C HIS A 35 2.99 -11.38 21.84
N ALA A 36 3.38 -11.55 20.57
CA ALA A 36 3.78 -10.45 19.72
C ALA A 36 2.59 -9.49 19.59
N GLN A 37 2.79 -8.23 19.97
CA GLN A 37 1.77 -7.20 19.82
C GLN A 37 1.42 -7.10 18.32
N THR A 38 0.20 -7.49 17.96
CA THR A 38 -0.29 -7.38 16.58
C THR A 38 -0.42 -5.91 16.25
N LYS A 39 0.49 -5.42 15.40
CA LYS A 39 0.48 -4.04 14.91
C LYS A 39 -0.85 -3.79 14.20
N LYS A 40 -1.71 -2.96 14.81
CA LYS A 40 -3.00 -2.57 14.24
C LYS A 40 -2.76 -1.86 12.91
N ILE A 41 -3.03 -2.56 11.81
CA ILE A 41 -2.94 -2.00 10.46
C ILE A 41 -4.10 -1.02 10.32
N ILE A 42 -3.83 0.28 10.45
CA ILE A 42 -4.82 1.31 10.17
C ILE A 42 -5.04 1.31 8.65
N PRO A 43 -6.27 1.12 8.15
CA PRO A 43 -6.52 1.10 6.72
C PRO A 43 -6.29 2.51 6.16
N THR A 44 -5.16 2.72 5.50
CA THR A 44 -4.87 3.95 4.79
C THR A 44 -5.91 4.12 3.69
N LYS A 45 -6.70 5.19 3.77
CA LYS A 45 -7.78 5.49 2.81
C LYS A 45 -7.19 5.52 1.39
N ARG A 46 -7.46 4.49 0.58
CA ARG A 46 -6.93 4.40 -0.78
C ARG A 46 -7.39 5.61 -1.58
N LYS A 47 -6.44 6.44 -2.03
CA LYS A 47 -6.74 7.58 -2.90
C LYS A 47 -7.13 7.05 -4.26
N ILE A 48 -8.35 7.33 -4.70
CA ILE A 48 -8.82 6.96 -6.04
C ILE A 48 -8.08 7.83 -7.07
N ALA A 49 -7.30 7.18 -7.93
CA ALA A 49 -6.66 7.81 -9.07
C ALA A 49 -7.68 7.87 -10.23
N PHE A 50 -7.83 9.05 -10.81
CA PHE A 50 -8.61 9.24 -12.03
C PHE A 50 -7.64 9.50 -13.17
N SER A 51 -7.90 8.89 -14.32
CA SER A 51 -7.19 9.12 -15.57
C SER A 51 -8.20 9.47 -16.63
N LEU A 52 -8.04 10.66 -17.22
CA LEU A 52 -8.80 11.09 -18.39
C LEU A 52 -8.15 10.48 -19.62
N GLN A 53 -8.91 9.71 -20.38
CA GLN A 53 -8.44 8.93 -21.52
C GLN A 53 -8.94 9.50 -22.85
N ALA A 54 -10.15 10.05 -22.89
CA ALA A 54 -10.69 10.73 -24.06
C ALA A 54 -11.79 11.74 -23.68
N ILE A 55 -12.07 12.68 -24.59
CA ILE A 55 -13.26 13.54 -24.55
C ILE A 55 -13.90 13.44 -25.93
N LEU A 56 -15.19 13.12 -25.98
CA LEU A 56 -15.95 12.96 -27.23
C LEU A 56 -17.37 13.48 -27.03
N ASN A 57 -17.81 14.41 -27.89
CA ASN A 57 -19.19 14.93 -27.93
C ASN A 57 -19.76 15.25 -26.53
N ASP A 58 -19.07 16.10 -25.78
CA ASP A 58 -19.43 16.51 -24.40
C ASP A 58 -19.53 15.38 -23.38
N LYS A 59 -18.84 14.27 -23.64
CA LYS A 59 -18.65 13.15 -22.71
C LYS A 59 -17.17 12.93 -22.44
N ALA A 60 -16.85 12.57 -21.21
CA ALA A 60 -15.50 12.28 -20.78
C ALA A 60 -15.32 10.77 -20.56
N PHE A 61 -14.28 10.19 -21.15
CA PHE A 61 -13.87 8.82 -20.90
C PHE A 61 -12.86 8.81 -19.75
N ILE A 62 -13.31 8.38 -18.57
CA ILE A 62 -12.54 8.40 -17.32
C ILE A 62 -12.52 6.99 -16.74
N ASN A 63 -11.33 6.46 -16.48
CA ASN A 63 -11.12 5.11 -15.90
C ASN A 63 -11.94 4.01 -16.62
N GLY A 64 -12.03 4.07 -17.95
CA GLY A 64 -12.74 3.07 -18.77
C GLY A 64 -14.26 3.28 -18.89
N ARG A 65 -14.80 4.41 -18.42
CA ARG A 65 -16.23 4.73 -18.51
C ARG A 65 -16.47 6.04 -19.22
N LEU A 66 -17.43 6.06 -20.13
CA LEU A 66 -17.88 7.28 -20.82
C LEU A 66 -18.99 7.95 -20.00
N ILE A 67 -18.76 9.18 -19.56
CA ILE A 67 -19.63 9.88 -18.61
C ILE A 67 -20.02 11.24 -19.20
N PRO A 68 -21.32 11.56 -19.29
CA PRO A 68 -21.77 12.90 -19.68
C PRO A 68 -21.61 13.92 -18.55
N ILE A 69 -21.72 15.21 -18.88
CA ILE A 69 -21.85 16.27 -17.88
C ILE A 69 -23.02 15.95 -16.94
N GLY A 70 -22.79 16.08 -15.64
CA GLY A 70 -23.74 15.72 -14.59
C GLY A 70 -23.71 14.24 -14.16
N GLY A 71 -23.06 13.36 -14.93
CA GLY A 71 -22.86 11.97 -14.55
C GLY A 71 -21.90 11.80 -13.37
N GLU A 72 -21.93 10.63 -12.74
CA GLU A 72 -21.18 10.34 -11.51
C GLU A 72 -20.18 9.19 -11.67
N ILE A 73 -18.99 9.34 -11.08
CA ILE A 73 -17.97 8.29 -11.00
C ILE A 73 -17.30 8.29 -9.63
N ALA A 74 -17.32 7.13 -8.96
CA ALA A 74 -16.69 6.93 -7.64
C ALA A 74 -17.09 7.98 -6.58
N GLY A 75 -18.34 8.45 -6.62
CA GLY A 75 -18.85 9.48 -5.72
C GLY A 75 -18.52 10.92 -6.15
N TYR A 76 -18.01 11.13 -7.36
CA TYR A 76 -17.71 12.45 -7.92
C TYR A 76 -18.60 12.74 -9.13
N LYS A 77 -19.23 13.91 -9.15
CA LYS A 77 -20.03 14.40 -10.27
C LYS A 77 -19.17 15.13 -11.29
N LEU A 78 -19.30 14.84 -12.57
CA LEU A 78 -18.68 15.59 -13.66
C LEU A 78 -19.41 16.92 -13.82
N ILE A 79 -18.74 18.04 -13.54
CA ILE A 79 -19.36 19.37 -13.58
C ILE A 79 -18.91 20.20 -14.77
N PHE A 80 -17.76 19.88 -15.36
CA PHE A 80 -17.20 20.65 -16.47
C PHE A 80 -16.28 19.78 -17.32
N ILE A 81 -16.34 19.99 -18.64
CA ILE A 81 -15.45 19.39 -19.63
C ILE A 81 -14.78 20.55 -20.36
N GLY A 82 -13.47 20.67 -20.20
CA GLY A 82 -12.64 21.58 -20.97
C GLY A 82 -11.95 20.85 -22.13
N LYS A 83 -11.16 21.56 -22.92
CA LYS A 83 -10.47 21.00 -24.09
C LYS A 83 -9.58 19.80 -23.74
N ASN A 84 -8.79 19.92 -22.66
CA ASN A 84 -7.78 18.93 -22.27
C ASN A 84 -7.93 18.42 -20.82
N TYR A 85 -9.02 18.78 -20.16
CA TYR A 85 -9.23 18.47 -18.76
C TYR A 85 -10.71 18.41 -18.43
N VAL A 86 -11.02 17.78 -17.31
CA VAL A 86 -12.36 17.71 -16.75
C VAL A 86 -12.32 18.07 -15.28
N VAL A 87 -13.45 18.57 -14.77
CA VAL A 87 -13.60 18.91 -13.36
C VAL A 87 -14.65 18.00 -12.73
N LEU A 88 -14.21 17.28 -11.71
CA LEU A 88 -15.00 16.39 -10.88
C LEU A 88 -15.29 17.08 -9.54
N LYS A 89 -16.52 16.96 -9.04
CA LYS A 89 -16.96 17.55 -7.76
C LYS A 89 -17.49 16.48 -6.81
N LYS A 90 -17.05 16.53 -5.56
CA LYS A 90 -17.60 15.71 -4.47
C LYS A 90 -17.84 16.58 -3.24
N GLY A 91 -19.10 16.92 -2.97
CA GLY A 91 -19.47 17.90 -1.95
C GLY A 91 -18.79 19.25 -2.21
N LYS A 92 -18.00 19.73 -1.24
CA LYS A 92 -17.23 20.99 -1.34
C LYS A 92 -15.91 20.85 -2.11
N ARG A 93 -15.45 19.63 -2.39
CA ARG A 93 -14.15 19.40 -3.05
C ARG A 93 -14.29 19.34 -4.56
N ARG A 94 -13.34 19.95 -5.26
CA ARG A 94 -13.18 19.84 -6.72
C ARG A 94 -11.86 19.12 -7.02
N LYS A 95 -11.84 18.32 -8.07
CA LYS A 95 -10.67 17.61 -8.56
C LYS A 95 -10.58 17.81 -10.06
N VAL A 96 -9.46 18.35 -10.52
CA VAL A 96 -9.17 18.50 -11.94
C VAL A 96 -8.45 17.24 -12.40
N VAL A 97 -8.90 16.69 -13.52
CA VAL A 97 -8.26 15.54 -14.17
C VAL A 97 -7.90 15.97 -15.58
N SER A 98 -6.61 16.04 -15.88
CA SER A 98 -6.09 16.37 -17.20
C SER A 98 -5.66 15.13 -17.95
N PHE A 99 -5.55 15.24 -19.28
CA PHE A 99 -4.84 14.23 -20.07
C PHE A 99 -3.39 14.11 -19.62
N ARG A 100 -2.86 12.89 -19.66
CA ARG A 100 -1.41 12.71 -19.60
C ARG A 100 -0.85 13.15 -20.94
N LYS A 101 0.35 13.75 -20.93
CA LYS A 101 1.00 14.27 -22.15
C LYS A 101 1.12 13.25 -23.30
N LYS A 102 1.10 11.95 -23.00
CA LYS A 102 1.18 10.85 -23.98
C LYS A 102 -0.16 10.47 -24.62
N ASP A 103 -1.29 10.90 -24.05
CA ASP A 103 -2.63 10.42 -24.41
C ASP A 103 -3.43 11.42 -25.26
N ILE A 104 -2.80 12.52 -25.71
CA ILE A 104 -3.46 13.54 -26.53
C ILE A 104 -3.44 13.08 -28.00
N LEU A 105 -4.44 12.31 -28.42
CA LEU A 105 -4.74 12.13 -29.83
C LEU A 105 -5.55 13.34 -30.33
N LYS A 106 -4.89 14.25 -31.06
CA LYS A 106 -5.54 15.36 -31.74
C LYS A 106 -6.11 14.83 -33.07
N MET A 107 -7.41 14.60 -33.15
CA MET A 107 -8.08 14.37 -34.44
C MET A 107 -8.54 15.71 -35.00
N GLU A 108 -7.96 16.11 -36.14
CA GLU A 108 -8.47 17.22 -36.95
C GLU A 108 -9.62 16.70 -37.82
N ARG A 109 -10.72 17.45 -37.87
CA ARG A 109 -11.79 17.20 -38.84
C ARG A 109 -11.24 17.53 -40.23
N GLN A 110 -11.26 16.56 -41.14
CA GLN A 110 -11.10 16.79 -42.58
C GLN A 110 -12.35 17.48 -43.15
#